data_AF-A0AAU4CP18-F1
#
_entry.id   AF-A0AAU4CP18-F1
#
_cell.length_a   1.000
_cell.length_b   1.000
_cell.length_c   1.000
_cell.angle_alpha   90.00
_cell.angle_beta   90.00
_cell.angle_gamma   90.00
#
_symmetry.space_group_name_H-M   'P 1'
#
loop_
_entity.id
_entity.type
_entity.pdbx_description
1 polymer ?
#
loop_
_entity_poly.entity_id
_entity_poly.type
_entity_poly.pdbx_seq_one_letter_code
_entity_poly.pdbx_strand_id
1 'polypeptide(L)'
;MTDGFEVPDAAATVLLPAVVARVTALADKLRVGHAEVFDTRRLSVASGVPEAVVKALLSGQRAGEPDVQARFLQRLDLLRRTRLKPGGRKYTQQEIADGAGMSRQQAGALINGDRRPTMEHCDAIQRFFRVHAGFLTAEDPEALASALMRTEQELLQQLADRERAAAEAADDPLQRLLQNHGVRSIAWRAAQLPTDQHRDKVAEWLDMLLESVKRPES
;
A
#
# COMPACT_ATOMS: atom_id res chain seq x y z
N MET A 1 12.04 -21.40 36.66
CA MET A 1 12.30 -20.91 35.30
C MET A 1 11.44 -21.73 34.37
N THR A 2 10.27 -21.20 34.00
CA THR A 2 9.37 -21.83 33.04
C THR A 2 9.35 -20.90 31.85
N ASP A 3 10.05 -21.29 30.78
CA ASP A 3 10.00 -20.60 29.50
C ASP A 3 8.55 -20.58 29.01
N GLY A 4 7.95 -19.40 29.09
CA GLY A 4 6.66 -19.11 28.51
C GLY A 4 6.82 -19.12 27.01
N PHE A 5 6.47 -20.24 26.37
CA PHE A 5 6.07 -20.21 24.98
C PHE A 5 4.81 -19.34 24.91
N GLU A 6 4.97 -18.08 24.52
CA GLU A 6 3.85 -17.24 24.10
C GLU A 6 3.08 -18.00 23.03
N VAL A 7 1.82 -18.30 23.33
CA VAL A 7 0.90 -18.90 22.37
C VAL A 7 0.76 -17.89 21.21
N PRO A 8 1.02 -18.27 19.95
CA PRO A 8 0.90 -17.37 18.80
C PRO A 8 -0.45 -16.64 18.73
N ASP A 9 -1.50 -17.31 19.22
CA ASP A 9 -2.89 -16.85 19.33
C ASP A 9 -3.04 -15.56 20.19
N ALA A 10 -2.25 -15.41 21.26
CA ALA A 10 -2.32 -14.23 22.13
C ALA A 10 -1.73 -12.98 21.46
N ALA A 11 -0.61 -13.14 20.75
CA ALA A 11 0.05 -12.03 20.06
C ALA A 11 -0.76 -11.55 18.84
N ALA A 12 -1.32 -12.47 18.04
CA ALA A 12 -2.16 -12.13 16.90
C ALA A 12 -3.46 -11.42 17.31
N THR A 13 -4.05 -11.82 18.44
CA THR A 13 -5.26 -11.20 19.00
C THR A 13 -5.04 -9.77 19.48
N VAL A 14 -3.84 -9.44 19.97
CA VAL A 14 -3.47 -8.06 20.38
C VAL A 14 -3.06 -7.19 19.17
N LEU A 15 -2.51 -7.81 18.12
CA LEU A 15 -2.03 -7.12 16.93
C LEU A 15 -3.15 -6.44 16.14
N LEU A 16 -4.26 -7.14 15.90
CA LEU A 16 -5.34 -6.63 15.03
C LEU A 16 -5.95 -5.31 15.56
N PRO A 17 -6.39 -5.19 16.82
CA PRO A 17 -6.90 -3.91 17.35
C PRO A 17 -5.88 -2.78 17.25
N ALA A 18 -4.59 -3.06 17.49
CA ALA A 18 -3.54 -2.06 17.41
C ALA A 18 -3.35 -1.55 15.97
N VAL A 19 -3.34 -2.44 14.97
CA VAL A 19 -3.25 -2.06 13.55
C VAL A 19 -4.49 -1.26 13.14
N VAL A 20 -5.70 -1.69 13.52
CA VAL A 20 -6.94 -0.95 13.25
C VAL A 20 -6.85 0.48 13.80
N ALA A 21 -6.41 0.67 15.05
CA ALA A 21 -6.26 1.99 15.64
C ALA A 21 -5.29 2.89 14.87
N ARG A 22 -4.13 2.36 14.43
CA ARG A 22 -3.15 3.11 13.65
C ARG A 22 -3.68 3.49 12.26
N VAL A 23 -4.33 2.55 11.58
CA VAL A 23 -4.97 2.79 10.27
C VAL A 23 -6.06 3.86 10.38
N THR A 24 -6.90 3.80 11.41
CA THR A 24 -7.92 4.83 11.68
C THR A 24 -7.27 6.21 11.85
N ALA A 25 -6.24 6.31 12.70
CA ALA A 25 -5.55 7.57 12.93
C ALA A 25 -4.88 8.14 11.65
N LEU A 26 -4.37 7.28 10.77
CA LEU A 26 -3.81 7.71 9.48
C LEU A 26 -4.91 8.15 8.51
N ALA A 27 -6.01 7.42 8.44
CA ALA A 27 -7.17 7.77 7.63
C ALA A 27 -7.72 9.16 8.04
N ASP A 28 -7.83 9.42 9.35
CA ASP A 28 -8.26 10.71 9.90
C ASP A 28 -7.31 11.85 9.49
N LYS A 29 -5.99 11.63 9.62
CA LYS A 29 -4.97 12.61 9.19
C LYS A 29 -5.05 12.94 7.70
N LEU A 30 -5.31 11.93 6.87
CA LEU A 30 -5.44 12.07 5.42
C LEU A 30 -6.85 12.50 4.97
N ARG A 31 -7.82 12.53 5.89
CA ARG A 31 -9.25 12.76 5.62
C ARG A 31 -9.83 11.74 4.62
N VAL A 32 -9.37 10.50 4.68
CA VAL A 32 -9.93 9.37 3.92
C VAL A 32 -11.08 8.77 4.73
N GLY A 33 -12.19 8.45 4.06
CA GLY A 33 -13.36 7.88 4.74
C GLY A 33 -13.07 6.49 5.31
N HIS A 34 -13.46 6.22 6.56
CA HIS A 34 -13.25 4.90 7.18
C HIS A 34 -13.94 3.78 6.41
N ALA A 35 -15.10 4.05 5.79
CA ALA A 35 -15.80 3.08 4.95
C ALA A 35 -14.99 2.65 3.72
N GLU A 36 -14.10 3.51 3.22
CA GLU A 36 -13.21 3.19 2.11
C GLU A 36 -12.03 2.33 2.55
N VAL A 37 -11.46 2.65 3.71
CA VAL A 37 -10.28 1.98 4.29
C VAL A 37 -10.65 0.61 4.87
N PHE A 38 -11.80 0.52 5.54
CA PHE A 38 -12.33 -0.69 6.17
C PHE A 38 -13.44 -1.35 5.33
N ASP A 39 -13.39 -1.19 4.01
CA ASP A 39 -14.29 -1.89 3.10
C ASP A 39 -14.11 -3.41 3.27
N THR A 40 -15.13 -4.06 3.83
CA THR A 40 -15.09 -5.48 4.19
C THR A 40 -14.84 -6.39 2.99
N ARG A 41 -15.32 -6.01 1.80
CA ARG A 41 -15.15 -6.79 0.58
C ARG A 41 -13.72 -6.69 0.08
N ARG A 42 -13.14 -5.48 0.03
CA ARG A 42 -11.73 -5.27 -0.33
C ARG A 42 -10.80 -6.01 0.63
N LEU A 43 -11.06 -5.90 1.93
CA LEU A 43 -10.30 -6.60 2.97
C LEU A 43 -10.43 -8.12 2.86
N SER A 44 -11.62 -8.64 2.56
CA SER A 44 -11.82 -10.06 2.30
C SER A 44 -10.95 -10.54 1.14
N VAL A 45 -10.97 -9.84 0.00
CA VAL A 45 -10.15 -10.19 -1.17
C VAL A 45 -8.64 -10.08 -0.87
N ALA A 46 -8.23 -9.10 -0.06
CA ALA A 46 -6.82 -8.87 0.26
C ALA A 46 -6.24 -9.86 1.29
N SER A 47 -7.05 -10.30 2.24
CA SER A 47 -6.64 -11.17 3.36
C SER A 47 -6.96 -12.66 3.13
N GLY A 48 -7.95 -12.95 2.30
CA GLY A 48 -8.53 -14.29 2.19
C GLY A 48 -9.65 -14.58 3.19
N VAL A 49 -9.87 -13.71 4.17
CA VAL A 49 -10.85 -13.91 5.24
C VAL A 49 -12.27 -13.65 4.72
N PRO A 50 -13.28 -14.49 5.03
CA PRO A 50 -14.66 -14.24 4.59
C PRO A 50 -15.21 -12.89 5.08
N GLU A 51 -16.01 -12.19 4.26
CA GLU A 51 -16.55 -10.85 4.59
C GLU A 51 -17.27 -10.79 5.95
N ALA A 52 -18.05 -11.83 6.29
CA ALA A 52 -18.73 -11.91 7.58
C ALA A 52 -17.75 -11.99 8.76
N VAL A 53 -16.65 -12.72 8.60
CA VAL A 53 -15.59 -12.84 9.61
C VAL A 53 -14.81 -11.53 9.71
N VAL A 54 -14.49 -10.87 8.59
CA VAL A 54 -13.88 -9.53 8.58
C VAL A 54 -14.74 -8.55 9.37
N LYS A 55 -16.06 -8.50 9.09
CA LYS A 55 -16.98 -7.61 9.80
C LYS A 55 -17.00 -7.89 11.31
N ALA A 56 -17.07 -9.16 11.71
CA ALA A 56 -17.06 -9.55 13.11
C ALA A 56 -15.74 -9.15 13.80
N LEU A 57 -14.59 -9.44 13.17
CA LEU A 57 -13.26 -9.10 13.69
C LEU A 57 -13.06 -7.59 13.84
N LEU A 58 -13.48 -6.79 12.85
CA LEU A 58 -13.42 -5.33 12.92
C LEU A 58 -14.34 -4.75 14.01
N SER A 59 -15.41 -5.46 14.36
CA SER A 59 -16.27 -5.09 15.50
C SER A 59 -15.73 -5.56 16.86
N GLY A 60 -14.54 -6.15 16.90
CA GLY A 60 -13.90 -6.65 18.12
C GLY A 60 -14.44 -8.00 18.59
N GLN A 61 -15.25 -8.69 17.78
CA GLN A 61 -15.76 -10.02 18.10
C GLN A 61 -14.71 -11.09 17.75
N ARG A 62 -14.68 -12.18 18.54
CA ARG A 62 -13.94 -13.38 18.16
C ARG A 62 -14.66 -14.07 17.00
N ALA A 63 -13.97 -14.23 15.89
CA ALA A 63 -14.48 -14.92 14.71
C ALA A 63 -13.32 -15.55 13.94
N GLY A 64 -13.62 -16.58 13.16
CA GLY A 64 -12.67 -17.26 12.31
C GLY A 64 -12.90 -18.76 12.27
N GLU A 65 -12.36 -19.40 11.23
CA GLU A 65 -12.44 -20.85 11.06
C GLU A 65 -11.28 -21.54 11.79
N PRO A 66 -11.53 -22.32 12.86
CA PRO A 66 -10.47 -23.03 13.59
C PRO A 66 -9.88 -24.20 12.80
N ASP A 67 -10.64 -24.86 11.92
CA ASP A 67 -10.11 -25.99 11.15
C ASP A 67 -9.30 -25.51 9.94
N VAL A 68 -8.02 -25.89 9.91
CA VAL A 68 -7.08 -25.50 8.86
C VAL A 68 -7.56 -25.95 7.47
N GLN A 69 -8.21 -27.12 7.36
CA GLN A 69 -8.71 -27.62 6.08
C GLN A 69 -9.88 -26.77 5.57
N ALA A 70 -10.87 -26.50 6.43
CA ALA A 70 -12.01 -25.65 6.10
C ALA A 70 -11.56 -24.23 5.71
N ARG A 71 -10.61 -23.65 6.46
CA ARG A 71 -10.02 -22.35 6.16
C ARG A 71 -9.32 -22.37 4.80
N PHE A 72 -8.48 -23.36 4.53
CA PHE A 72 -7.82 -23.51 3.23
C PHE A 72 -8.83 -23.55 2.08
N LEU A 73 -9.91 -24.33 2.20
CA LEU A 73 -10.93 -24.45 1.15
C LEU A 73 -11.69 -23.14 0.93
N GLN A 74 -12.08 -22.45 2.00
CA GLN A 74 -12.72 -21.13 1.93
C GLN A 74 -11.82 -20.13 1.19
N ARG A 75 -10.53 -20.08 1.55
CA ARG A 75 -9.57 -19.14 0.95
C ARG A 75 -9.24 -19.49 -0.50
N LEU A 76 -9.10 -20.78 -0.81
CA LEU A 76 -8.87 -21.24 -2.19
C LEU A 76 -10.06 -20.93 -3.10
N ASP A 77 -11.29 -21.14 -2.62
CA ASP A 77 -12.49 -20.77 -3.37
C ASP A 77 -12.59 -19.25 -3.58
N LEU A 78 -12.29 -18.45 -2.54
CA LEU A 78 -12.24 -16.99 -2.66
C LEU A 78 -11.20 -16.53 -3.68
N LEU A 79 -9.99 -17.10 -3.67
CA LEU A 79 -8.97 -16.81 -4.69
C LEU A 79 -9.49 -17.11 -6.09
N ARG A 80 -10.08 -18.28 -6.29
CA ARG A 80 -10.61 -18.70 -7.59
C ARG A 80 -11.77 -17.83 -8.09
N ARG A 81 -12.51 -17.17 -7.19
CA ARG A 81 -13.60 -16.24 -7.54
C ARG A 81 -13.11 -14.82 -7.83
N THR A 82 -12.00 -14.41 -7.24
CA THR A 82 -11.54 -13.00 -7.24
C THR A 82 -10.32 -12.79 -8.13
N ARG A 83 -9.46 -13.80 -8.28
CA ARG A 83 -8.30 -13.80 -9.18
C ARG A 83 -8.68 -14.52 -10.46
N LEU A 84 -9.34 -13.78 -11.34
CA LEU A 84 -9.83 -14.26 -12.63
C LEU A 84 -8.79 -13.97 -13.72
N LYS A 85 -8.89 -14.73 -14.80
CA LYS A 85 -8.12 -14.49 -16.03
C LYS A 85 -8.53 -13.15 -16.68
N PRO A 86 -7.71 -12.64 -17.62
CA PRO A 86 -8.19 -11.68 -18.61
C PRO A 86 -9.48 -12.19 -19.27
N GLY A 87 -10.55 -11.40 -19.20
CA GLY A 87 -11.89 -11.79 -19.64
C GLY A 87 -12.80 -12.42 -18.56
N GLY A 88 -12.40 -12.41 -17.28
CA GLY A 88 -13.29 -12.72 -16.16
C GLY A 88 -13.58 -14.21 -15.93
N ARG A 89 -12.87 -15.11 -16.61
CA ARG A 89 -13.04 -16.56 -16.43
C ARG A 89 -12.18 -17.07 -15.26
N LYS A 90 -12.69 -18.05 -14.52
CA LYS A 90 -11.91 -18.76 -13.49
C LYS A 90 -10.79 -19.60 -14.12
N TYR A 91 -9.72 -19.80 -13.37
CA TYR A 91 -8.68 -20.79 -13.71
C TYR A 91 -9.23 -22.21 -13.61
N THR A 92 -8.89 -23.02 -14.61
CA THR A 92 -9.20 -24.46 -14.63
C THR A 92 -8.26 -25.21 -13.71
N GLN A 93 -8.61 -26.45 -13.34
CA GLN A 93 -7.73 -27.31 -12.56
C GLN A 93 -6.38 -27.55 -13.26
N GLN A 94 -6.40 -27.70 -14.59
CA GLN A 94 -5.19 -27.90 -15.37
C GLN A 94 -4.25 -26.70 -15.29
N GLU A 95 -4.77 -25.47 -15.46
CA GLU A 95 -3.92 -24.27 -15.42
C GLU A 95 -3.35 -24.00 -14.03
N ILE A 96 -4.13 -24.28 -12.97
CA ILE A 96 -3.64 -24.22 -11.59
C ILE A 96 -2.53 -25.25 -11.40
N ALA A 97 -2.74 -26.48 -11.88
CA ALA A 97 -1.76 -27.55 -11.78
C ALA A 97 -0.45 -27.21 -12.49
N ASP A 98 -0.53 -26.78 -13.75
CA ASP A 98 0.62 -26.39 -14.56
C ASP A 98 1.39 -25.23 -13.93
N GLY A 99 0.68 -24.19 -13.48
CA GLY A 99 1.29 -23.02 -12.89
C GLY A 99 1.80 -23.20 -11.46
N ALA A 100 1.28 -24.20 -10.74
CA ALA A 100 1.74 -24.58 -9.40
C ALA A 100 2.72 -25.76 -9.41
N GLY A 101 3.07 -26.30 -10.58
CA GLY A 101 4.02 -27.42 -10.70
C GLY A 101 3.53 -28.73 -10.07
N MET A 102 2.24 -29.02 -10.12
CA MET A 102 1.64 -30.27 -9.60
C MET A 102 0.76 -30.96 -10.65
N SER A 103 0.32 -32.20 -10.38
CA SER A 103 -0.58 -32.89 -11.32
C SER A 103 -2.01 -32.33 -11.28
N ARG A 104 -2.74 -32.44 -12.40
CA ARG A 104 -4.16 -32.06 -12.48
C ARG A 104 -5.00 -32.76 -11.41
N GLN A 105 -4.73 -34.04 -11.14
CA GLN A 105 -5.43 -34.81 -10.12
C GLN A 105 -5.17 -34.26 -8.71
N GLN A 106 -3.94 -33.85 -8.42
CA GLN A 106 -3.61 -33.19 -7.14
C GLN A 106 -4.35 -31.87 -6.98
N ALA A 107 -4.35 -31.02 -8.02
CA ALA A 107 -5.09 -29.77 -8.00
C ALA A 107 -6.61 -30.00 -7.79
N GLY A 108 -7.18 -30.98 -8.48
CA GLY A 108 -8.58 -31.39 -8.31
C GLY A 108 -8.89 -31.83 -6.88
N ALA A 109 -8.07 -32.73 -6.31
CA ALA A 109 -8.27 -33.23 -4.95
C ALA A 109 -8.18 -32.12 -3.89
N LEU A 110 -7.28 -31.13 -4.07
CA LEU A 110 -7.20 -29.97 -3.19
C LEU A 110 -8.42 -29.06 -3.33
N ILE A 111 -8.88 -28.81 -4.55
CA ILE A 111 -10.03 -27.94 -4.84
C ILE A 111 -11.33 -28.53 -4.28
N ASN A 112 -11.51 -29.84 -4.37
CA ASN A 112 -12.71 -30.53 -3.91
C ASN A 112 -12.68 -30.82 -2.40
N GLY A 113 -11.52 -30.68 -1.74
CA GLY A 113 -11.34 -31.03 -0.34
C GLY A 113 -11.09 -32.52 -0.08
N ASP A 114 -10.92 -33.32 -1.12
CA ASP A 114 -10.56 -34.76 -1.04
C ASP A 114 -9.16 -34.98 -0.45
N ARG A 115 -8.32 -33.92 -0.40
CA ARG A 115 -6.97 -33.94 0.14
C ARG A 115 -6.69 -32.77 1.07
N ARG A 116 -6.00 -33.04 2.18
CA ARG A 116 -5.41 -32.00 3.02
C ARG A 116 -4.15 -31.39 2.37
N PRO A 117 -4.03 -30.04 2.31
CA PRO A 117 -2.86 -29.40 1.73
C PRO A 117 -1.64 -29.64 2.60
N THR A 118 -0.48 -29.71 1.95
CA THR A 118 0.82 -29.64 2.61
C THR A 118 1.30 -28.18 2.51
N MET A 119 2.33 -27.83 3.28
CA MET A 119 2.92 -26.49 3.17
C MET A 119 3.41 -26.19 1.75
N GLU A 120 3.97 -27.19 1.06
CA GLU A 120 4.40 -27.09 -0.33
C GLU A 120 3.24 -26.80 -1.29
N HIS A 121 2.09 -27.48 -1.12
CA HIS A 121 0.90 -27.17 -1.91
C HIS A 121 0.42 -25.74 -1.69
N CYS A 122 0.37 -25.28 -0.43
CA CYS A 122 -0.03 -23.91 -0.10
C CYS A 122 0.90 -22.89 -0.76
N ASP A 123 2.20 -23.09 -0.64
CA ASP A 123 3.23 -22.21 -1.20
C ASP A 123 3.16 -22.16 -2.74
N ALA A 124 3.03 -23.31 -3.40
CA ALA A 124 2.88 -23.40 -4.84
C ALA A 124 1.62 -22.68 -5.36
N ILE A 125 0.48 -22.87 -4.70
CA ILE A 125 -0.78 -22.20 -5.06
C ILE A 125 -0.68 -20.69 -4.82
N GLN A 126 -0.06 -20.25 -3.72
CA GLN A 126 0.13 -18.83 -3.41
C GLN A 126 1.00 -18.14 -4.48
N ARG A 127 2.09 -18.79 -4.93
CA ARG A 127 2.91 -18.27 -6.03
C ARG A 127 2.13 -18.17 -7.34
N PHE A 128 1.36 -19.20 -7.68
CA PHE A 128 0.52 -19.19 -8.87
C PHE A 128 -0.45 -18.00 -8.89
N PHE A 129 -1.18 -17.77 -7.79
CA PHE A 129 -2.11 -16.65 -7.66
C PHE A 129 -1.45 -15.31 -7.32
N ARG A 130 -0.12 -15.28 -7.15
CA ARG A 130 0.68 -14.11 -6.77
C ARG A 130 0.18 -13.44 -5.49
N VAL A 131 -0.18 -14.25 -4.50
CA VAL A 131 -0.56 -13.78 -3.17
C VAL A 131 0.57 -14.00 -2.17
N HIS A 132 0.51 -13.27 -1.06
CA HIS A 132 1.53 -13.31 -0.03
C HIS A 132 1.63 -14.69 0.64
N ALA A 133 2.81 -15.00 1.18
CA ALA A 133 3.00 -16.17 2.02
C ALA A 133 2.07 -16.09 3.24
N GLY A 134 1.45 -17.20 3.60
CA GLY A 134 0.48 -17.25 4.70
C GLY A 134 -0.96 -16.98 4.27
N PHE A 135 -1.22 -16.52 3.04
CA PHE A 135 -2.59 -16.28 2.57
C PHE A 135 -3.49 -17.51 2.78
N LEU A 136 -2.99 -18.73 2.56
CA LEU A 136 -3.80 -19.94 2.70
C LEU A 136 -3.76 -20.57 4.11
N THR A 137 -2.81 -20.19 4.96
CA THR A 137 -2.50 -20.92 6.19
C THR A 137 -2.65 -20.08 7.46
N ALA A 138 -2.44 -18.76 7.40
CA ALA A 138 -2.52 -17.86 8.54
C ALA A 138 -3.89 -17.92 9.20
N GLU A 139 -3.97 -17.61 10.48
CA GLU A 139 -5.27 -17.47 11.16
C GLU A 139 -6.04 -16.25 10.65
N ASP A 140 -7.36 -16.25 10.79
CA ASP A 140 -8.18 -15.17 10.24
C ASP A 140 -7.86 -13.78 10.85
N PRO A 141 -7.64 -13.64 12.18
CA PRO A 141 -7.20 -12.37 12.76
C PRO A 141 -5.83 -11.91 12.22
N GLU A 142 -4.89 -12.85 12.10
CA GLU A 142 -3.53 -12.57 11.62
C GLU A 142 -3.51 -12.18 10.13
N ALA A 143 -4.27 -12.89 9.30
CA ALA A 143 -4.40 -12.61 7.87
C ALA A 143 -5.04 -11.24 7.63
N LEU A 144 -6.06 -10.89 8.42
CA LEU A 144 -6.69 -9.57 8.35
C LEU A 144 -5.73 -8.46 8.82
N ALA A 145 -5.03 -8.66 9.94
CA ALA A 145 -4.06 -7.69 10.44
C ALA A 145 -2.93 -7.46 9.42
N SER A 146 -2.41 -8.52 8.82
CA SER A 146 -1.39 -8.44 7.76
C SER A 146 -1.88 -7.68 6.53
N ALA A 147 -3.15 -7.82 6.16
CA ALA A 147 -3.75 -7.03 5.09
C ALA A 147 -3.85 -5.54 5.47
N LEU A 148 -4.29 -5.24 6.69
CA LEU A 148 -4.38 -3.87 7.19
C LEU A 148 -3.00 -3.21 7.36
N MET A 149 -1.95 -3.95 7.70
CA MET A 149 -0.58 -3.41 7.74
C MET A 149 -0.09 -2.96 6.36
N ARG A 150 -0.52 -3.61 5.27
CA ARG A 150 -0.23 -3.12 3.91
C ARG A 150 -0.98 -1.82 3.62
N THR A 151 -2.25 -1.74 4.04
CA THR A 151 -3.04 -0.50 3.94
C THR A 151 -2.42 0.62 4.80
N GLU A 152 -1.92 0.31 6.00
CA GLU A 152 -1.19 1.24 6.85
C GLU A 152 0.03 1.82 6.11
N GLN A 153 0.82 0.96 5.46
CA GLN A 153 1.99 1.39 4.69
C GLN A 153 1.62 2.27 3.49
N GLU A 154 0.53 1.95 2.79
CA GLU A 154 0.00 2.78 1.70
C GLU A 154 -0.41 4.18 2.20
N LEU A 155 -1.10 4.26 3.33
CA LEU A 155 -1.50 5.53 3.94
C LEU A 155 -0.28 6.34 4.43
N LEU A 156 0.71 5.68 5.06
CA LEU A 156 1.95 6.34 5.46
C LEU A 156 2.68 6.95 4.25
N GLN A 157 2.73 6.22 3.14
CA GLN A 157 3.34 6.73 1.91
C GLN A 157 2.57 7.94 1.36
N GLN A 158 1.23 7.89 1.32
CA GLN A 158 0.41 9.02 0.89
C GLN A 158 0.60 10.26 1.77
N LEU A 159 0.75 10.07 3.09
CA LEU A 159 1.02 11.16 4.01
C LEU A 159 2.38 11.79 3.73
N ALA A 160 3.42 10.98 3.57
CA ALA A 160 4.74 11.45 3.22
C ALA A 160 4.76 12.20 1.87
N ASP A 161 4.00 11.73 0.88
CA ASP A 161 3.87 12.38 -0.42
C ASP A 161 3.19 13.76 -0.30
N ARG A 162 2.13 13.85 0.52
CA ARG A 162 1.43 15.10 0.81
C ARG A 162 2.32 16.10 1.54
N GLU A 163 3.09 15.65 2.52
CA GLU A 163 4.04 16.49 3.26
C GLU A 163 5.15 17.01 2.35
N ARG A 164 5.70 16.15 1.47
CA ARG A 164 6.68 16.58 0.46
C ARG A 164 6.11 17.61 -0.49
N ALA A 165 4.92 17.39 -1.04
CA ALA A 165 4.26 18.35 -1.91
C ALA A 165 3.96 19.69 -1.22
N ALA A 166 3.56 19.65 0.06
CA ALA A 166 3.33 20.85 0.85
C ALA A 166 4.64 21.61 1.11
N ALA A 167 5.74 20.91 1.40
CA ALA A 167 7.06 21.51 1.55
C ALA A 167 7.56 22.15 0.24
N GLU A 168 7.39 21.47 -0.89
CA GLU A 168 7.74 22.01 -2.21
C GLU A 168 6.91 23.24 -2.60
N ALA A 169 5.64 23.29 -2.19
CA ALA A 169 4.75 24.44 -2.40
C ALA A 169 5.04 25.60 -1.45
N ALA A 170 5.45 25.31 -0.21
CA ALA A 170 5.83 26.31 0.79
C ALA A 170 7.21 26.93 0.52
N ASP A 171 8.08 26.20 -0.18
CA ASP A 171 9.39 26.69 -0.60
C ASP A 171 9.22 27.66 -1.78
N ASP A 172 9.13 28.96 -1.48
CA ASP A 172 8.82 30.04 -2.43
C ASP A 172 9.72 29.97 -3.69
N PRO A 173 9.14 29.81 -4.91
CA PRO A 173 9.89 29.79 -6.16
C PRO A 173 10.79 31.02 -6.34
N LEU A 174 10.35 32.20 -5.87
CA LEU A 174 11.14 33.41 -5.89
C LEU A 174 12.31 33.30 -4.91
N GLN A 175 12.09 32.79 -3.70
CA GLN A 175 13.15 32.52 -2.73
C GLN A 175 14.19 31.50 -3.25
N ARG A 176 13.78 30.47 -3.98
CA ARG A 176 14.69 29.53 -4.67
C ARG A 176 15.50 30.21 -5.78
N LEU A 177 14.85 31.04 -6.61
CA LEU A 177 15.53 31.85 -7.64
C LEU A 177 16.57 32.80 -7.01
N LEU A 178 16.20 33.47 -5.92
CA LEU A 178 17.06 34.40 -5.19
C LEU A 178 18.29 33.73 -4.58
N GLN A 179 18.19 32.46 -4.18
CA GLN A 179 19.28 31.68 -3.60
C GLN A 179 20.19 31.03 -4.65
N ASN A 180 19.62 30.43 -5.70
CA ASN A 180 20.38 29.60 -6.64
C ASN A 180 21.10 30.40 -7.74
N HIS A 181 20.64 31.63 -8.04
CA HIS A 181 21.13 32.38 -9.20
C HIS A 181 21.89 33.66 -8.84
N GLY A 182 22.37 33.79 -7.60
CA GLY A 182 23.19 34.94 -7.17
C GLY A 182 22.46 36.29 -7.19
N VAL A 183 21.13 36.30 -7.35
CA VAL A 183 20.30 37.51 -7.44
C VAL A 183 20.45 38.37 -6.18
N ARG A 184 20.57 37.76 -5.00
CA ARG A 184 20.89 38.48 -3.76
C ARG A 184 22.21 39.25 -3.82
N SER A 185 23.25 38.67 -4.42
CA SER A 185 24.55 39.33 -4.58
C SER A 185 24.48 40.47 -5.59
N ILE A 186 23.71 40.31 -6.67
CA ILE A 186 23.48 41.38 -7.66
C ILE A 186 22.70 42.52 -7.02
N ALA A 187 21.60 42.23 -6.32
CA ALA A 187 20.81 43.22 -5.60
C ALA A 187 21.65 43.97 -4.54
N TRP A 188 22.48 43.24 -3.79
CA TRP A 188 23.37 43.83 -2.78
C TRP A 188 24.44 44.74 -3.39
N ARG A 189 25.02 44.36 -4.53
CA ARG A 189 26.01 45.20 -5.25
C ARG A 189 25.35 46.41 -5.94
N ALA A 190 24.17 46.23 -6.52
CA ALA A 190 23.42 47.32 -7.14
C ALA A 190 22.99 48.38 -6.11
N ALA A 191 22.63 47.96 -4.89
CA ALA A 191 22.32 48.87 -3.80
C ALA A 191 23.52 49.76 -3.38
N GLN A 192 24.75 49.31 -3.59
CA GLN A 192 25.97 50.06 -3.31
C GLN A 192 26.38 51.02 -4.44
N LEU A 193 25.65 51.03 -5.56
CA LEU A 193 25.95 51.97 -6.64
C LEU A 193 25.64 53.41 -6.20
N PRO A 194 26.53 54.37 -6.54
CA PRO A 194 26.52 55.70 -5.92
C PRO A 194 25.43 56.65 -6.44
N THR A 195 24.76 56.35 -7.56
CA THR A 195 23.69 57.19 -8.11
C THR A 195 22.56 56.35 -8.70
N ASP A 196 21.35 56.90 -8.72
CA ASP A 196 20.16 56.20 -9.21
C ASP A 196 20.25 55.86 -10.70
N GLN A 197 20.89 56.71 -11.52
CA GLN A 197 21.17 56.40 -12.94
C GLN A 197 21.98 55.11 -13.15
N HIS A 198 22.87 54.75 -12.21
CA HIS A 198 23.62 53.50 -12.31
C HIS A 198 22.76 52.29 -11.95
N ARG A 199 21.77 52.46 -11.06
CA ARG A 199 20.80 51.42 -10.71
C ARG A 199 19.80 51.18 -11.85
N ASP A 200 19.37 52.24 -12.52
CA ASP A 200 18.48 52.18 -13.69
C ASP A 200 19.10 51.37 -14.84
N LYS A 201 20.40 51.56 -15.11
CA LYS A 201 21.13 50.77 -16.12
C LYS A 201 21.20 49.27 -15.81
N VAL A 202 21.27 48.90 -14.52
CA VAL A 202 21.25 47.49 -14.12
C VAL A 202 19.86 46.89 -14.39
N ALA A 203 18.79 47.64 -14.16
CA ALA A 203 17.44 47.22 -14.49
C ALA A 203 17.25 47.05 -16.02
N GLU A 204 17.70 48.01 -16.82
CA GLU A 204 17.64 47.93 -18.29
C GLU A 204 18.41 46.70 -18.84
N TRP A 205 19.58 46.38 -18.29
CA TRP A 205 20.33 45.20 -18.71
C TRP A 205 19.67 43.89 -18.29
N LEU A 206 19.01 43.85 -17.13
CA LEU A 206 18.21 42.70 -16.71
C LEU A 206 17.02 42.49 -17.64
N ASP A 207 16.31 43.55 -18.02
CA ASP A 207 15.19 43.48 -18.95
C ASP A 207 15.63 43.01 -20.34
N MET A 208 16.75 43.53 -20.85
CA MET A 208 17.33 43.09 -22.13
C MET A 208 17.75 41.61 -22.11
N LEU A 209 18.32 41.13 -21.00
CA LEU A 209 18.66 39.71 -20.83
C LEU A 209 17.40 38.84 -20.77
N LEU A 210 16.36 39.27 -20.06
CA LEU A 210 15.09 38.55 -19.98
C LEU A 210 14.37 38.47 -21.33
N GLU A 211 14.40 39.54 -22.12
CA GLU A 211 13.88 39.54 -23.49
C GLU A 211 14.67 38.61 -24.42
N SER A 212 15.99 38.53 -24.26
CA SER A 212 16.83 37.63 -25.05
C SER A 212 16.57 36.15 -24.76
N VAL A 213 16.23 35.81 -23.50
CA VAL A 213 15.91 34.43 -23.08
C VAL A 213 14.49 34.01 -23.48
N LYS A 214 13.55 34.96 -23.61
CA LYS A 214 12.18 34.71 -24.11
C LYS A 214 12.11 34.44 -25.61
N ARG A 215 13.20 34.62 -26.36
CA ARG A 215 13.32 34.18 -27.75
C ARG A 215 14.14 32.88 -27.87
N PRO A 216 13.59 31.70 -27.55
CA PRO A 216 13.99 30.47 -28.19
C PRO A 216 12.82 30.00 -29.05
N GLU A 217 12.86 30.34 -30.34
CA GLU A 217 12.34 29.55 -31.47
C GLU A 217 12.35 30.42 -32.74
N SER A 218 13.35 30.17 -33.57
CA SER A 218 13.29 30.27 -35.03
C SER A 218 14.02 29.06 -35.59
#